data_AF-A0A1C6EJF1-F1
#
_entry.id   AF-A0A1C6EJF1-F1
#
_cell.length_a   1.000
_cell.length_b   1.000
_cell.length_c   1.000
_cell.angle_alpha   90.00
_cell.angle_beta   90.00
_cell.angle_gamma   90.00
#
_symmetry.space_group_name_H-M   'P 1'
#
loop_
_entity.id
_entity.type
_entity.pdbx_description
1 polymer ?
#
loop_
_entity_poly.entity_id
_entity_poly.type
_entity_poly.pdbx_seq_one_letter_code
_entity_poly.pdbx_strand_id
1 'polypeptide(L)' 'MDAKATGGLIARRRKEKNWSQGELTERLHVTDKAVSRWETGRGLPDENPWALGLA' A
#
# COMPACT_ATOMS: atom_id res chain seq x y z
N MET A 1 1.64 16.08 1.40
CA MET A 1 0.58 15.05 1.35
C MET A 1 0.57 14.34 2.71
N ASP A 2 -0.59 14.05 3.30
CA ASP A 2 -0.68 13.41 4.63
C ASP A 2 -0.66 11.87 4.48
N ALA A 3 0.34 11.22 5.08
CA ALA A 3 0.54 9.77 4.96
C ALA A 3 -0.56 8.96 5.65
N LYS A 4 -1.12 9.45 6.76
CA LYS A 4 -2.18 8.77 7.51
C LYS A 4 -3.51 8.85 6.77
N ALA A 5 -3.84 10.00 6.20
CA ALA A 5 -5.01 10.18 5.35
C ALA A 5 -4.92 9.33 4.07
N THR A 6 -3.74 9.32 3.42
CA THR A 6 -3.48 8.50 2.23
C THR A 6 -3.58 7.01 2.54
N GLY A 7 -2.95 6.57 3.64
CA GLY A 7 -3.03 5.19 4.13
C GLY A 7 -4.46 4.74 4.43
N GLY A 8 -5.23 5.60 5.11
CA GLY A 8 -6.63 5.36 5.38
C GLY A 8 -7.47 5.23 4.10
N LEU A 9 -7.18 6.05 3.09
CA LEU A 9 -7.84 5.97 1.78
C LEU A 9 -7.53 4.65 1.07
N ILE A 10 -6.27 4.22 1.06
CA ILE A 10 -5.84 2.95 0.45
C ILE A 10 -6.55 1.77 1.13
N ALA A 11 -6.50 1.71 2.46
CA ALA A 11 -7.14 0.65 3.23
C ALA A 11 -8.66 0.60 3.02
N ARG A 12 -9.31 1.78 2.96
CA ARG A 12 -10.74 1.88 2.68
C ARG A 12 -11.08 1.34 1.30
N ARG A 13 -10.39 1.80 0.25
CA ARG A 13 -10.63 1.35 -1.14
C ARG A 13 -10.40 -0.15 -1.31
N ARG A 14 -9.37 -0.69 -0.67
CA ARG A 14 -9.08 -2.12 -0.68
C ARG A 14 -10.23 -2.92 -0.06
N LYS A 15 -10.72 -2.49 1.11
CA LYS A 15 -11.85 -3.12 1.82
C LYS A 15 -13.17 -2.97 1.05
N GLU A 16 -13.44 -1.83 0.43
CA GLU A 16 -14.61 -1.60 -0.44
C GLU A 16 -14.68 -2.61 -1.60
N LYS A 17 -13.52 -3.10 -2.05
CA LYS A 17 -13.40 -4.10 -3.12
C LYS A 17 -13.24 -5.53 -2.60
N ASN A 18 -13.34 -5.72 -1.28
CA ASN A 18 -13.16 -6.99 -0.59
C ASN A 18 -11.81 -7.68 -0.87
N TRP A 19 -10.74 -6.89 -1.03
CA TRP A 19 -9.41 -7.41 -1.28
C TRP A 19 -8.61 -7.56 0.02
N SER A 20 -7.84 -8.63 0.12
CA SER A 20 -6.72 -8.76 1.06
C SER A 20 -5.57 -7.82 0.67
N GLN A 21 -4.63 -7.60 1.60
CA GLN A 21 -3.42 -6.83 1.26
C GLN A 21 -2.63 -7.54 0.15
N GLY A 22 -2.56 -8.87 0.14
CA GLY A 22 -1.91 -9.66 -0.93
C GLY A 22 -2.57 -9.49 -2.30
N GLU A 23 -3.89 -9.45 -2.34
CA GLU A 23 -4.61 -9.17 -3.58
C GLU A 23 -4.35 -7.75 -4.11
N LEU A 24 -4.13 -6.79 -3.22
CA LEU A 24 -3.73 -5.44 -3.61
C LEU A 24 -2.28 -5.40 -4.11
N THR A 25 -1.37 -6.17 -3.50
CA THR A 25 0.03 -6.25 -3.92
C THR A 25 0.18 -6.82 -5.31
N GLU A 26 -0.54 -7.90 -5.62
CA GLU A 26 -0.55 -8.50 -6.94
C GLU A 26 -1.05 -7.52 -8.01
N ARG A 27 -2.11 -6.77 -7.71
CA ARG A 27 -2.71 -5.80 -8.66
C ARG A 27 -1.85 -4.57 -8.92
N LEU A 28 -1.11 -4.11 -7.91
CA LEU A 28 -0.27 -2.92 -8.00
C LEU A 28 1.19 -3.25 -8.34
N HIS A 29 1.56 -4.53 -8.40
CA HIS A 29 2.93 -5.00 -8.58
C HIS A 29 3.90 -4.38 -7.55
N VAL A 30 3.49 -4.40 -6.30
CA VAL A 30 4.25 -3.86 -5.15
C VAL A 30 4.38 -4.92 -4.07
N THR A 31 5.21 -4.69 -3.05
CA THR A 31 5.35 -5.61 -1.93
C THR A 31 4.26 -5.44 -0.88
N ASP A 32 3.98 -6.51 -0.14
CA ASP A 32 3.15 -6.52 1.07
C ASP A 32 3.64 -5.50 2.10
N LYS A 33 4.96 -5.37 2.25
CA LYS A 33 5.60 -4.37 3.11
C LYS A 33 5.26 -2.95 2.66
N ALA A 34 5.20 -2.68 1.36
CA ALA A 34 4.83 -1.36 0.83
C ALA A 34 3.38 -1.03 1.20
N VAL A 35 2.45 -1.94 0.89
CA VAL A 35 1.03 -1.78 1.24
C VAL A 35 0.84 -1.61 2.75
N SER A 36 1.52 -2.41 3.57
CA SER A 36 1.48 -2.28 5.03
C SER A 36 2.01 -0.93 5.53
N ARG A 37 3.12 -0.43 4.98
CA ARG A 37 3.65 0.90 5.32
C ARG A 37 2.69 2.01 4.93
N TRP A 38 2.05 1.93 3.77
CA TRP A 38 1.08 2.92 3.33
C TRP A 38 -0.15 2.92 4.23
N GLU A 39 -0.79 1.76 4.42
CA GLU A 39 -2.05 1.66 5.19
C GLU A 39 -1.89 2.06 6.67
N THR A 40 -0.67 1.99 7.21
CA THR A 40 -0.34 2.41 8.59
C THR A 40 0.19 3.84 8.68
N GLY A 41 0.29 4.57 7.56
CA GLY A 41 0.80 5.93 7.50
C GLY A 41 2.31 6.05 7.77
N ARG A 42 3.07 4.95 7.68
CA ARG A 42 4.53 4.90 7.83
C ARG A 42 5.29 5.24 6.54
N GLY A 43 4.58 5.65 5.50
CA GLY A 43 5.13 6.06 4.22
C GLY A 43 4.02 6.44 3.24
N LEU A 44 4.39 7.16 2.19
CA LEU A 44 3.52 7.43 1.06
C LEU A 44 3.86 6.46 -0.09
N PRO A 45 2.93 6.21 -1.02
CA PRO A 45 3.28 5.65 -2.32
C PRO A 45 4.26 6.59 -3.02
N ASP A 46 5.46 6.09 -3.30
CA ASP A 46 6.47 6.78 -4.09
C ASP A 46 6.55 6.18 -5.51
N GLU A 47 7.26 6.87 -6.39
CA GLU A 47 7.44 6.47 -7.79
C GLU A 47 8.29 5.20 -7.97
N ASN A 48 8.86 4.67 -6.88
CA ASN A 48 9.64 3.44 -6.90
C ASN A 48 8.88 2.29 -6.23
N PRO A 49 8.11 1.48 -6.99
CA PRO A 49 7.37 0.33 -6.44
C PRO A 49 8.29 -0.73 -5.79
N TRP A 50 9.60 -0.62 -5.99
CA TRP A 50 10.64 -1.52 -5.46
C TRP A 50 11.35 -1.01 -4.21
N ALA A 51 10.92 0.11 -3.62
CA ALA A 51 11.61 0.78 -2.49
C ALA A 51 11.71 -0.02 -1.18
N LEU A 52 11.39 -1.32 -1.16
CA LEU A 52 11.49 -2.18 0.03
C LEU A 52 12.17 -3.54 -0.18
N GLY A 53 12.99 -3.67 -1.22
CA GLY A 53 13.97 -4.75 -1.33
C GLY A 53 13.43 -6.00 -2.03
N LEU A 54 13.58 -6.03 -3.34
CA LEU A 54 13.98 -7.28 -4.00
C LEU A 54 15.43 -7.55 -3.60
N ALA A 55 15.60 -8.51 -2.70
CA ALA A 55 16.67 -9.50 -2.78
C ALA A 55 15.98 -10.84 -3.03
#